data_AF-A0A8S2QN20-F1
#
_entry.id   AF-A0A8S2QN20-F1
#
_cell.length_a   1.000
_cell.length_b   1.000
_cell.length_c   1.000
_cell.angle_alpha   90.00
_cell.angle_beta   90.00
_cell.angle_gamma   90.00
#
_symmetry.space_group_name_H-M   'P 1'
#
loop_
_entity.id
_entity.type
_entity.pdbx_description
1 polymer ?
#
loop_
_entity_poly.entity_id
_entity_poly.type
_entity_poly.pdbx_seq_one_letter_code
_entity_poly.pdbx_strand_id
1 'polypeptide(L)'
;MNQINSKLEQIQNKNDQFERFMTKKSSNDEITSKKIDELITCNNNNKINVTQHEIKITRHENIFTKLIFPFLDEISTFLTNLNSGKHNDPLDADFKVKINRMKAQLNNVKSNKEF
;
A
#
# COMPACT_ATOMS: atom_id res chain seq x y z
N MET A 1 5.07 -64.49 38.22
CA MET A 1 5.72 -64.01 36.97
C MET A 1 4.74 -63.40 35.97
N ASN A 2 3.63 -64.05 35.59
CA ASN A 2 2.73 -63.53 34.53
C ASN A 2 2.14 -62.12 34.76
N GLN A 3 1.77 -61.76 35.99
CA GLN A 3 1.26 -60.40 36.29
C GLN A 3 2.33 -59.31 36.16
N ILE A 4 3.60 -59.64 36.41
CA ILE A 4 4.72 -58.68 36.29
C ILE A 4 4.98 -58.41 34.80
N ASN A 5 5.03 -59.47 33.99
CA ASN A 5 5.21 -59.33 32.53
C ASN A 5 4.07 -58.54 31.89
N SER A 6 2.82 -58.78 32.31
CA SER A 6 1.67 -57.99 31.83
C SER A 6 1.77 -56.50 32.19
N LYS A 7 2.22 -56.17 33.41
CA LYS A 7 2.43 -54.77 33.82
C LYS A 7 3.58 -54.12 33.04
N LEU A 8 4.66 -54.84 32.79
CA LEU A 8 5.79 -54.35 31.99
C LEU A 8 5.35 -54.06 30.55
N GLU A 9 4.56 -54.94 29.95
CA GLU A 9 4.01 -54.75 28.60
C GLU A 9 3.06 -53.54 28.52
N GLN A 10 2.25 -53.30 29.57
CA GLN A 10 1.42 -52.09 29.65
C GLN A 10 2.25 -50.81 29.79
N ILE A 11 3.34 -50.84 30.55
CA ILE A 11 4.25 -49.70 30.68
C ILE A 11 4.94 -49.41 29.35
N GLN A 12 5.43 -50.45 28.66
CA GLN A 12 6.04 -50.34 27.33
C GLN A 12 5.08 -49.68 26.35
N ASN A 13 3.84 -50.18 26.26
CA ASN A 13 2.82 -49.62 25.36
C ASN A 13 2.50 -48.15 25.67
N LYS A 14 2.44 -47.76 26.95
CA LYS A 14 2.23 -46.36 27.34
C LYS A 14 3.42 -45.48 26.96
N ASN A 15 4.64 -46.00 27.09
CA ASN A 15 5.84 -45.27 26.69
C ASN A 15 5.86 -45.04 25.17
N ASP A 16 5.56 -46.06 24.37
CA ASP A 16 5.48 -45.94 22.91
C ASP A 16 4.40 -44.93 22.46
N GLN A 17 3.25 -44.93 23.15
CA GLN A 17 2.20 -43.94 22.89
C GLN A 17 2.63 -42.52 23.26
N PHE A 18 3.37 -42.37 24.35
CA PHE A 18 3.90 -41.08 24.77
C PHE A 18 4.94 -40.55 23.78
N GLU A 19 5.87 -41.39 23.31
CA GLU A 19 6.85 -40.99 22.29
C GLU A 19 6.15 -40.53 21.01
N ARG A 20 5.17 -41.30 20.51
CA ARG A 20 4.38 -40.91 19.33
C ARG A 20 3.65 -39.59 19.54
N PHE A 21 3.10 -39.37 20.73
CA PHE A 21 2.46 -38.11 21.09
C PHE A 21 3.45 -36.94 21.05
N MET A 22 4.64 -37.11 21.63
CA MET A 22 5.68 -36.09 21.65
C MET A 22 6.16 -35.74 20.24
N THR A 23 6.38 -36.74 19.38
CA THR A 23 6.74 -36.50 17.97
C THR A 23 5.64 -35.74 17.22
N LYS A 24 4.38 -36.15 17.40
CA LYS A 24 3.24 -35.48 16.76
C LYS A 24 3.09 -34.03 17.25
N LYS A 25 3.26 -33.79 18.54
CA LYS A 25 3.22 -32.45 19.13
C LYS A 25 4.34 -31.58 18.56
N SER A 26 5.58 -32.07 18.54
CA SER A 26 6.70 -31.33 17.98
C SER A 26 6.50 -30.96 16.51
N SER A 27 5.94 -31.87 15.70
CA SER A 27 5.63 -31.60 14.30
C SER A 27 4.53 -30.53 14.15
N ASN A 28 3.49 -30.60 14.98
CA ASN A 28 2.42 -29.59 14.98
C ASN A 28 2.93 -28.21 15.44
N ASP A 29 3.82 -28.16 16.43
CA ASP A 29 4.42 -26.92 16.92
C ASP A 29 5.28 -26.28 15.82
N GLU A 30 6.05 -27.07 15.06
CA GLU A 30 6.82 -26.58 13.91
C GLU A 30 5.92 -26.02 12.80
N ILE A 31 4.82 -26.73 12.47
CA ILE A 31 3.83 -26.25 11.49
C ILE A 31 3.19 -24.93 11.97
N THR A 32 2.87 -24.84 13.26
CA THR A 32 2.26 -23.65 13.85
C THR A 32 3.22 -22.47 13.81
N SER A 33 4.50 -22.69 14.13
CA SER A 33 5.54 -21.65 14.02
C SER A 33 5.64 -21.13 12.59
N LYS A 34 5.72 -22.01 11.59
CA LYS A 34 5.78 -21.60 10.17
C LYS A 34 4.57 -20.76 9.76
N LYS A 35 3.36 -21.14 10.17
CA LYS A 35 2.14 -20.35 9.89
C LYS A 35 2.17 -18.98 10.56
N ILE A 36 2.74 -18.87 11.77
CA ILE A 36 2.91 -17.58 12.44
C ILE A 36 3.88 -16.70 11.65
N ASP A 37 5.00 -17.24 11.18
CA ASP A 37 5.99 -16.50 10.37
C ASP A 37 5.39 -16.01 9.04
N GLU A 38 4.58 -16.83 8.38
CA GLU A 38 3.83 -16.46 7.17
C GLU A 38 2.87 -15.30 7.44
N LEU A 39 2.11 -15.36 8.55
CA LEU A 39 1.19 -14.29 8.96
C LEU A 39 1.92 -12.98 9.28
N ILE A 40 3.07 -13.06 9.96
CA ILE A 40 3.91 -11.87 10.25
C ILE A 40 4.39 -11.24 8.95
N THR A 41 4.86 -12.06 8.00
CA THR A 41 5.34 -11.59 6.69
C THR A 41 4.21 -10.92 5.90
N CYS A 42 3.03 -11.56 5.85
CA CYS A 42 1.85 -11.01 5.19
C CYS A 42 1.44 -9.66 5.80
N ASN A 43 1.40 -9.56 7.14
CA ASN A 43 1.07 -8.33 7.84
C ASN A 43 2.06 -7.19 7.53
N ASN A 44 3.36 -7.48 7.52
CA ASN A 44 4.39 -6.49 7.19
C ASN A 44 4.24 -5.98 5.75
N ASN A 45 3.98 -6.88 4.80
CA ASN A 45 3.73 -6.51 3.40
C ASN A 45 2.47 -5.64 3.26
N ASN A 46 1.40 -5.97 3.99
CA ASN A 46 0.17 -5.17 3.98
C ASN A 46 0.38 -3.76 4.53
N LYS A 47 1.15 -3.62 5.62
CA LYS A 47 1.51 -2.29 6.17
C LYS A 47 2.24 -1.43 5.14
N ILE A 48 3.23 -2.01 4.45
CA ILE A 48 3.97 -1.31 3.39
C ILE A 48 3.00 -0.85 2.28
N ASN A 49 2.07 -1.72 1.88
CA ASN A 49 1.11 -1.41 0.83
C ASN A 49 0.17 -0.26 1.23
N VAL A 50 -0.35 -0.26 2.46
CA VAL A 50 -1.18 0.83 3.00
C VAL A 50 -0.42 2.16 2.99
N THR A 51 0.81 2.19 3.50
CA THR A 51 1.63 3.42 3.50
C THR A 51 1.91 3.93 2.09
N GLN A 52 2.20 3.03 1.13
CA GLN A 52 2.40 3.43 -0.27
C GLN A 52 1.10 3.97 -0.90
N HIS A 53 -0.05 3.40 -0.57
CA HIS A 53 -1.34 3.90 -1.04
C HIS A 53 -1.67 5.27 -0.47
N GLU A 54 -1.44 5.49 0.82
CA GLU A 54 -1.61 6.79 1.47
C GLU A 54 -0.77 7.87 0.78
N ILE A 55 0.51 7.59 0.51
CA ILE A 55 1.39 8.52 -0.24
C ILE A 55 0.82 8.83 -1.62
N LYS A 56 0.30 7.83 -2.35
CA LYS A 56 -0.32 8.05 -3.68
C LYS A 56 -1.57 8.92 -3.58
N ILE A 57 -2.42 8.70 -2.58
CA ILE A 57 -3.64 9.50 -2.36
C ILE A 57 -3.25 10.95 -2.09
N THR A 58 -2.36 11.20 -1.13
CA THR A 58 -1.89 12.55 -0.78
C THR A 58 -1.26 13.25 -1.98
N ARG A 59 -0.52 12.53 -2.84
CA ARG A 59 0.03 13.09 -4.08
C ARG A 59 -1.07 13.48 -5.07
N HIS A 60 -2.05 12.62 -5.30
CA HIS A 60 -3.18 12.95 -6.16
C HIS A 60 -3.94 14.16 -5.63
N GLU A 61 -4.26 14.20 -4.34
CA GLU A 61 -4.93 15.34 -3.72
C GLU A 61 -4.14 16.64 -3.92
N ASN A 62 -2.82 16.62 -3.73
CA ASN A 62 -1.97 17.79 -3.96
C ASN A 62 -1.98 18.24 -5.43
N ILE A 63 -1.96 17.32 -6.40
CA ILE A 63 -2.02 17.66 -7.83
C ILE A 63 -3.36 18.34 -8.15
N PHE A 64 -4.47 17.79 -7.67
CA PHE A 64 -5.78 18.37 -7.94
C PHE A 64 -5.94 19.75 -7.27
N THR A 65 -5.60 19.84 -5.98
CA THR A 65 -5.80 21.06 -5.19
C THR A 65 -4.85 22.19 -5.56
N LYS A 66 -3.59 21.90 -5.86
CA LYS A 66 -2.56 22.93 -6.10
C LYS A 66 -2.33 23.28 -7.57
N LEU A 67 -2.69 22.38 -8.49
CA LEU A 67 -2.41 22.58 -9.91
C LEU A 67 -3.70 22.60 -10.74
N ILE A 68 -4.49 21.51 -10.70
CA ILE A 68 -5.62 21.35 -11.63
C ILE A 68 -6.77 22.33 -11.32
N PHE A 69 -7.24 22.39 -10.07
CA PHE A 69 -8.36 23.29 -9.74
C PHE A 69 -8.01 24.77 -9.91
N PRO A 70 -6.84 25.27 -9.44
CA PRO A 70 -6.44 26.66 -9.70
C PRO A 70 -6.37 26.98 -11.20
N PHE A 71 -5.91 26.05 -12.02
CA PHE A 71 -5.86 26.25 -13.46
C PHE A 71 -7.23 26.32 -14.12
N LEU A 72 -8.16 25.45 -13.72
CA LEU A 72 -9.53 25.50 -14.23
C LEU A 72 -10.20 26.82 -13.85
N ASP A 73 -9.94 27.33 -12.65
CA ASP A 73 -10.44 28.63 -12.20
C ASP A 73 -9.82 29.79 -13.01
N GLU A 74 -8.53 29.73 -13.30
CA GLU A 74 -7.85 30.71 -14.17
C GLU A 74 -8.37 30.67 -15.62
N ILE A 75 -8.62 29.48 -16.20
CA ILE A 75 -9.25 29.37 -17.53
C ILE A 75 -10.66 29.96 -17.49
N SER A 76 -11.46 29.63 -16.47
CA SER A 76 -12.83 30.13 -16.33
C SER A 76 -12.83 31.66 -16.26
N THR A 77 -11.91 32.24 -15.49
CA THR A 77 -11.72 33.69 -15.38
C THR A 77 -11.32 34.30 -16.72
N PHE A 78 -10.38 33.68 -17.45
CA PHE A 78 -9.97 34.13 -18.78
C PHE A 78 -11.13 34.11 -19.79
N LEU A 79 -11.91 33.03 -19.84
CA LEU A 79 -13.08 32.91 -20.72
C LEU A 79 -14.17 33.92 -20.36
N THR A 80 -14.37 34.19 -19.07
CA THR A 80 -15.31 35.20 -18.60
C THR A 80 -14.88 36.60 -19.04
N ASN A 81 -13.59 36.91 -18.91
CA ASN A 81 -13.02 38.19 -19.34
C ASN A 81 -13.15 38.40 -20.86
N LEU A 82 -12.85 37.37 -21.67
CA LEU A 82 -13.05 37.40 -23.13
C LEU A 82 -14.51 37.65 -23.53
N ASN A 83 -15.47 37.06 -22.82
CA ASN A 83 -16.89 37.24 -23.11
C ASN A 83 -17.46 38.58 -22.60
N SER A 84 -16.80 39.21 -21.62
CA SER A 84 -17.28 40.43 -20.97
C SER A 84 -16.84 41.74 -21.65
N GLY A 85 -15.85 41.70 -22.55
CA GLY A 85 -15.34 42.88 -23.25
C GLY A 85 -15.05 42.62 -24.72
N LYS A 86 -15.53 43.49 -25.62
CA LYS A 86 -15.24 43.49 -27.07
C LYS A 86 -13.77 43.83 -27.38
N HIS A 87 -12.82 43.10 -26.81
CA HIS A 87 -11.40 43.28 -27.07
C HIS A 87 -10.89 42.13 -27.94
N ASN A 88 -10.61 42.45 -29.21
CA ASN A 88 -9.88 41.61 -30.17
C ASN A 88 -8.38 41.54 -29.81
N ASP A 89 -8.05 41.46 -28.52
CA ASP A 89 -6.65 41.36 -28.12
C ASP A 89 -6.18 39.92 -28.33
N PRO A 90 -5.03 39.72 -29.00
CA PRO A 90 -4.51 38.40 -29.29
C PRO A 90 -4.24 37.70 -27.96
N LEU A 91 -4.70 36.44 -27.86
CA LEU A 91 -4.45 35.47 -26.79
C LEU A 91 -3.27 35.90 -25.93
N ASP A 92 -3.61 36.55 -24.80
CA ASP A 92 -2.70 37.31 -23.96
C ASP A 92 -1.39 36.53 -23.80
N ALA A 93 -0.26 37.13 -24.19
CA ALA A 93 1.04 36.47 -24.16
C ALA A 93 1.33 35.89 -22.77
N ASP A 94 0.77 36.52 -21.73
CA ASP A 94 0.79 36.08 -20.34
C ASP A 94 0.05 34.76 -20.12
N PHE A 95 -1.07 34.53 -20.79
CA PHE A 95 -1.81 33.27 -20.71
C PHE A 95 -1.02 32.12 -21.36
N LYS A 96 -0.37 32.37 -22.50
CA LYS A 96 0.50 31.37 -23.14
C LYS A 96 1.71 31.01 -22.26
N VAL A 97 2.32 32.00 -21.61
CA VAL A 97 3.41 31.78 -20.65
C VAL A 97 2.94 30.97 -19.43
N LYS A 98 1.76 31.27 -18.90
CA LYS A 98 1.15 30.52 -17.78
C LYS A 98 0.85 29.06 -18.13
N ILE A 99 0.25 28.80 -19.31
CA ILE A 99 0.02 27.43 -19.80
C ILE A 99 1.34 26.65 -19.90
N ASN A 100 2.39 27.27 -20.46
CA ASN A 100 3.69 26.63 -20.58
C ASN A 100 4.33 26.35 -19.21
N ARG A 101 4.20 27.27 -18.24
CA ARG A 101 4.67 27.07 -16.87
C ARG A 101 3.95 25.91 -16.20
N MET A 102 2.64 25.81 -16.37
CA MET A 102 1.87 24.72 -15.79
C MET A 102 2.18 23.37 -16.47
N LYS A 103 2.36 23.35 -17.79
CA LYS A 103 2.83 22.16 -18.51
C LYS A 103 4.18 21.68 -17.97
N ALA A 104 5.09 22.61 -17.66
CA ALA A 104 6.36 22.27 -17.01
C ALA A 104 6.17 21.71 -15.59
N GLN A 105 5.29 22.31 -14.78
CA GLN A 105 4.97 21.81 -13.44
C GLN A 105 4.35 20.41 -13.46
N LEU A 106 3.40 20.13 -14.35
CA LEU A 106 2.81 18.81 -14.54
C LEU A 106 3.82 17.77 -15.05
N ASN A 107 4.73 18.17 -15.94
CA ASN A 107 5.82 17.30 -16.37
C ASN A 107 6.79 16.98 -15.23
N ASN A 108 7.05 17.94 -14.33
CA ASN A 108 7.88 17.74 -13.15
C ASN A 108 7.23 16.74 -12.18
N VAL A 109 5.91 16.88 -11.93
CA VAL A 109 5.11 15.87 -11.17
C VAL A 109 5.26 14.48 -11.78
N LYS A 110 5.18 14.36 -13.11
CA LYS A 110 5.29 13.08 -13.82
C LYS A 110 6.71 12.46 -13.73
N SER A 111 7.73 13.28 -13.54
CA SER A 111 9.15 12.88 -13.58
C SER A 111 9.76 12.51 -12.22
N ASN A 112 8.95 12.33 -11.15
CA ASN A 112 9.40 11.93 -9.81
C ASN A 112 10.31 12.91 -9.05
N LYS A 113 10.52 14.14 -9.54
CA LYS A 113 11.22 15.15 -8.73
C LYS A 113 10.22 15.81 -7.79
N GLU A 114 10.51 15.68 -6.50
CA GLU A 114 9.71 16.11 -5.35
C GLU A 114 9.06 17.49 -5.53
N PHE A 115 7.84 17.62 -5.00
CA PHE A 115 7.16 18.87 -4.72
C PHE A 115 7.38 19.25 -3.27
#